data_AF-A0A7C2JMP3-F1
#
_entry.id   AF-A0A7C2JMP3-F1
#
_cell.length_a   1.000
_cell.length_b   1.000
_cell.length_c   1.000
_cell.angle_alpha   90.00
_cell.angle_beta   90.00
_cell.angle_gamma   90.00
#
_symmetry.space_group_name_H-M   'P 1'
#
loop_
_entity.id
_entity.type
_entity.pdbx_description
1 polymer ?
#
loop_
_entity_poly.entity_id
_entity_poly.type
_entity_poly.pdbx_seq_one_letter_code
_entity_poly.pdbx_strand_id
1 'polypeptide(L)'
;MESTMRRRHLPGLSAISNLNIANKLGLIVAVMAVPIVALLVVQFLDQRATQEQAAKEHDGLEYVSTVIPFLREVQLHRGLVLRVLAGDANSVETMNQSARAAENALAAINEMDARHGSRFGTRDLVAFLNQEWANVKNSTSSPETANAAHTRLIQEGIFPLLSTVALRSELVLDPDLDTRNVIIALTESLPRLTEALSLVRATGTETLITRANLTATDQQKMFLAAQLAIAAEHAAALDRQLQAAISENEKFAATLDPAVRRAATTRSTFFDMTRNQVLAPGNLSGTAAEGFFYMGGSSIDTSNQLLAAAQETLNAAFDQRAADARQQFYLFGGAALAGVALALLLAVVISMSITRPVRHLAEVADRLSLGELDARIDIESDNEIGRLAESLRRMQTSLRAAIERLRQRRQQAA
;
A
#
# COMPACT_ATOMS: atom_id res chain seq x y z
N MET A 1 -22.60 66.46 24.41
CA MET A 1 -21.54 65.43 24.28
C MET A 1 -21.98 64.41 23.25
N GLU A 2 -21.83 64.74 21.96
CA GLU A 2 -22.01 63.79 20.85
C GLU A 2 -20.63 63.48 20.28
N SER A 3 -20.12 62.27 20.55
CA SER A 3 -18.92 61.77 19.89
C SER A 3 -19.34 60.93 18.69
N THR A 4 -19.16 61.51 17.51
CA THR A 4 -19.26 60.90 16.19
C THR A 4 -18.42 59.61 16.08
N MET A 5 -19.07 58.45 16.00
CA MET A 5 -18.40 57.21 15.58
C MET A 5 -18.11 57.26 14.08
N ARG A 6 -16.87 57.55 13.69
CA ARG A 6 -16.38 57.34 12.33
C ARG A 6 -16.37 55.84 12.01
N ARG A 7 -17.23 55.40 11.08
CA ARG A 7 -17.14 54.07 10.46
C ARG A 7 -15.78 53.95 9.76
N ARG A 8 -14.87 53.14 10.29
CA ARG A 8 -13.62 52.78 9.61
C ARG A 8 -13.98 51.94 8.38
N HIS A 9 -13.92 52.56 7.21
CA HIS A 9 -13.99 51.86 5.93
C HIS A 9 -12.72 51.01 5.78
N LEU A 10 -12.86 49.69 5.85
CA LEU A 10 -11.81 48.76 5.45
C LEU A 10 -11.69 48.83 3.91
N PRO A 11 -10.54 49.28 3.37
CA PRO A 11 -10.35 49.40 1.93
C PRO A 11 -10.43 48.01 1.28
N GLY A 12 -11.30 47.85 0.27
CA GLY A 12 -11.52 46.60 -0.48
C GLY A 12 -12.94 46.02 -0.40
N LEU A 13 -13.75 46.36 0.60
CA LEU A 13 -15.12 45.83 0.78
C LEU A 13 -16.23 46.65 0.09
N SER A 14 -15.91 47.81 -0.49
CA SER A 14 -16.89 48.68 -1.18
C SER A 14 -17.46 48.07 -2.46
N ALA A 15 -16.73 47.16 -3.10
CA ALA A 15 -17.22 46.41 -4.25
C ALA A 15 -18.32 45.40 -3.85
N ILE A 16 -18.21 44.80 -2.66
CA ILE A 16 -19.19 43.84 -2.13
C ILE A 16 -20.45 44.55 -1.66
N SER A 17 -20.35 45.77 -1.10
CA SER A 17 -21.52 46.49 -0.58
C SER A 17 -22.57 46.76 -1.65
N ASN A 18 -22.16 47.00 -2.91
CA ASN A 18 -23.05 47.36 -4.02
C ASN A 18 -23.67 46.16 -4.75
N LEU A 19 -23.28 44.92 -4.39
CA LEU A 19 -23.90 43.73 -4.94
C LEU A 19 -25.33 43.55 -4.42
N ASN A 20 -26.21 43.06 -5.30
CA ASN A 20 -27.52 42.58 -4.87
C ASN A 20 -27.34 41.40 -3.89
N ILE A 21 -28.32 41.16 -3.02
CA ILE A 21 -28.18 40.16 -1.94
C ILE A 21 -28.03 38.74 -2.51
N ALA A 22 -28.65 38.42 -3.65
CA ALA A 22 -28.49 37.13 -4.32
C ALA A 22 -27.03 36.85 -4.72
N ASN A 23 -26.33 37.85 -5.27
CA ASN A 23 -24.92 37.77 -5.63
C ASN A 23 -24.02 37.67 -4.39
N LYS A 24 -24.39 38.33 -3.28
CA LYS A 24 -23.68 38.19 -2.00
C LYS A 24 -23.81 36.76 -1.45
N LEU A 25 -25.00 36.18 -1.49
CA LEU A 25 -25.23 34.78 -1.08
C LEU A 25 -24.47 33.80 -1.97
N GLY A 26 -24.49 34.01 -3.30
CA GLY A 26 -23.70 33.22 -4.23
C GLY A 26 -22.19 33.31 -3.97
N LEU A 27 -21.68 34.51 -3.64
CA LEU A 27 -20.29 34.71 -3.25
C LEU A 27 -19.93 33.95 -1.97
N ILE A 28 -20.81 33.94 -0.96
CA ILE A 28 -20.59 33.18 0.28
C ILE A 28 -20.50 31.68 -0.04
N VAL A 29 -21.43 31.15 -0.84
CA VAL A 29 -21.38 29.73 -1.25
C VAL A 29 -20.09 29.44 -2.02
N ALA A 30 -19.68 30.33 -2.94
CA ALA A 30 -18.42 30.17 -3.68
C ALA A 30 -17.20 30.16 -2.76
N VAL A 31 -17.12 31.08 -1.79
CA VAL A 31 -16.03 31.13 -0.80
C VAL A 31 -16.02 29.87 0.08
N MET A 32 -17.19 29.39 0.51
CA MET A 32 -17.32 28.15 1.28
C MET A 32 -17.00 26.89 0.46
N ALA A 33 -17.17 26.94 -0.86
CA ALA A 33 -16.81 25.84 -1.75
C ALA A 33 -15.28 25.69 -1.93
N VAL A 34 -14.50 26.76 -1.77
CA VAL A 34 -13.03 26.72 -1.90
C VAL A 34 -12.37 25.68 -0.99
N PRO A 35 -12.58 25.67 0.35
CA PRO A 35 -11.98 24.65 1.22
C PRO A 35 -12.48 23.24 0.90
N ILE A 36 -13.73 23.08 0.47
CA ILE A 36 -14.28 21.78 0.05
C ILE A 36 -13.54 21.26 -1.18
N VAL A 37 -13.37 22.10 -2.20
CA VAL A 37 -12.62 21.74 -3.41
C VAL A 37 -11.16 21.43 -3.07
N ALA A 38 -10.53 22.22 -2.20
CA ALA A 38 -9.16 21.96 -1.76
C ALA A 38 -9.02 20.58 -1.08
N LEU A 39 -9.94 20.23 -0.17
CA LEU A 39 -9.96 18.92 0.48
C LEU A 39 -10.21 17.78 -0.53
N LEU A 40 -11.10 17.97 -1.49
CA LEU A 40 -11.34 16.99 -2.56
C LEU A 40 -10.12 16.78 -3.45
N VAL A 41 -9.36 17.84 -3.75
CA VAL A 41 -8.10 17.74 -4.49
C VAL A 41 -7.07 16.96 -3.69
N VAL A 42 -6.90 17.27 -2.39
CA VAL A 42 -5.98 16.50 -1.52
C VAL A 42 -6.38 15.03 -1.47
N GLN A 43 -7.67 14.72 -1.28
CA GLN A 43 -8.16 13.34 -1.26
C GLN A 43 -7.96 12.63 -2.60
N PHE A 44 -8.12 13.34 -3.72
CA PHE A 44 -7.87 12.79 -5.06
C PHE A 44 -6.38 12.46 -5.27
N LEU A 45 -5.49 13.34 -4.82
CA LEU A 45 -4.05 13.11 -4.86
C LEU A 45 -3.65 11.92 -3.98
N ASP A 46 -4.22 11.80 -2.78
CA ASP A 46 -3.99 10.70 -1.85
C ASP A 46 -4.48 9.34 -2.41
N GLN A 47 -5.67 9.33 -3.00
CA GLN A 47 -6.21 8.15 -3.69
C GLN A 47 -5.30 7.71 -4.84
N ARG A 48 -4.79 8.66 -5.64
CA ARG A 48 -3.87 8.39 -6.76
C ARG A 48 -2.53 7.86 -6.25
N ALA A 49 -1.99 8.45 -5.19
CA ALA A 49 -0.75 8.00 -4.57
C ALA A 49 -0.88 6.56 -4.05
N THR A 50 -1.99 6.24 -3.36
CA THR A 50 -2.26 4.88 -2.88
C THR A 50 -2.34 3.86 -4.02
N GLN A 51 -2.97 4.21 -5.15
CA GLN A 51 -3.03 3.33 -6.32
C GLN A 51 -1.67 3.14 -6.99
N GLU A 52 -0.88 4.21 -7.08
CA GLU A 52 0.47 4.13 -7.63
C GLU A 52 1.36 3.26 -6.74
N GLN A 53 1.28 3.44 -5.42
CA GLN A 53 1.99 2.63 -4.44
C GLN A 53 1.63 1.14 -4.56
N ALA A 54 0.33 0.80 -4.58
CA ALA A 54 -0.12 -0.57 -4.75
C ALA A 54 0.43 -1.19 -6.05
N ALA A 55 0.48 -0.42 -7.15
CA ALA A 55 1.09 -0.90 -8.39
C ALA A 55 2.61 -1.14 -8.27
N LYS A 56 3.35 -0.31 -7.52
CA LYS A 56 4.78 -0.57 -7.23
C LYS A 56 4.95 -1.82 -6.39
N GLU A 57 4.10 -2.01 -5.38
CA GLU A 57 4.11 -3.14 -4.47
C GLU A 57 3.85 -4.45 -5.23
N HIS A 58 2.84 -4.48 -6.12
CA HIS A 58 2.57 -5.60 -7.03
C HIS A 58 3.77 -5.94 -7.92
N ASP A 59 4.30 -4.94 -8.65
CA ASP A 59 5.46 -5.14 -9.53
C ASP A 59 6.68 -5.69 -8.76
N GLY A 60 6.93 -5.16 -7.56
CA GLY A 60 8.02 -5.60 -6.70
C GLY A 60 7.85 -7.04 -6.22
N LEU A 61 6.63 -7.41 -5.84
CA LEU A 61 6.31 -8.75 -5.34
C LEU A 61 6.35 -9.79 -6.46
N GLU A 62 5.88 -9.44 -7.66
CA GLU A 62 6.03 -10.27 -8.87
C GLU A 62 7.51 -10.51 -9.18
N TYR A 63 8.33 -9.46 -9.13
CA TYR A 63 9.77 -9.57 -9.36
C TYR A 63 10.44 -10.47 -8.31
N VAL A 64 10.18 -10.25 -7.01
CA VAL A 64 10.68 -11.12 -5.93
C VAL A 64 10.32 -12.58 -6.21
N SER A 65 9.07 -12.85 -6.59
CA SER A 65 8.64 -14.22 -6.86
C SER A 65 9.22 -14.85 -8.11
N THR A 66 9.66 -14.02 -9.06
CA THR A 66 10.40 -14.47 -10.24
C THR A 66 11.82 -14.89 -9.88
N VAL A 67 12.43 -14.28 -8.86
CA VAL A 67 13.80 -14.56 -8.42
C VAL A 67 13.91 -15.83 -7.57
N ILE A 68 12.91 -16.12 -6.74
CA ILE A 68 12.96 -17.26 -5.79
C ILE A 68 13.15 -18.64 -6.47
N PRO A 69 12.49 -18.96 -7.61
CA PRO A 69 12.77 -20.20 -8.33
C PRO A 69 14.24 -20.35 -8.74
N PHE A 70 14.91 -19.26 -9.15
CA PHE A 70 16.33 -19.31 -9.49
C PHE A 70 17.19 -19.59 -8.26
N LEU A 71 16.90 -18.94 -7.11
CA LEU A 71 17.57 -19.24 -5.84
C LEU A 71 17.45 -20.73 -5.48
N ARG A 72 16.24 -21.28 -5.57
CA ARG A 72 15.96 -22.68 -5.27
C ARG A 72 16.76 -23.62 -6.17
N GLU A 73 16.80 -23.37 -7.48
CA GLU A 73 17.52 -24.23 -8.41
C GLU A 73 19.04 -24.11 -8.26
N VAL A 74 19.59 -22.93 -7.97
CA VAL A 74 21.02 -22.76 -7.65
C VAL A 74 21.39 -23.53 -6.37
N GLN A 75 20.55 -23.47 -5.33
CA GLN A 75 20.73 -24.24 -4.09
C GLN A 75 20.61 -25.75 -4.31
N LEU A 76 19.69 -26.17 -5.19
CA LEU A 76 19.53 -27.58 -5.57
C LEU A 76 20.76 -28.08 -6.32
N HIS A 77 21.16 -27.35 -7.36
CA HIS A 77 22.30 -27.64 -8.22
C HIS A 77 23.59 -27.75 -7.41
N ARG A 78 23.86 -26.80 -6.49
CA ARG A 78 25.00 -26.87 -5.56
C ARG A 78 25.06 -28.20 -4.83
N GLY A 79 23.95 -28.64 -4.25
CA GLY A 79 23.88 -29.91 -3.53
C GLY A 79 24.16 -31.11 -4.42
N LEU A 80 23.69 -31.10 -5.67
CA LEU A 80 23.91 -32.18 -6.64
C LEU A 80 25.36 -32.20 -7.14
N VAL A 81 25.96 -31.04 -7.39
CA VAL A 81 27.38 -30.92 -7.72
C VAL A 81 28.25 -31.53 -6.62
N LEU A 82 27.99 -31.18 -5.36
CA LEU A 82 28.73 -31.74 -4.22
C LEU A 82 28.57 -33.26 -4.10
N ARG A 83 27.37 -33.80 -4.37
CA ARG A 83 27.15 -35.26 -4.41
C ARG A 83 27.95 -35.95 -5.52
N VAL A 84 27.92 -35.39 -6.73
CA VAL A 84 28.68 -35.91 -7.88
C VAL A 84 30.18 -35.90 -7.58
N LEU A 85 30.70 -34.80 -7.01
CA LEU A 85 32.10 -34.68 -6.61
C LEU A 85 32.47 -35.60 -5.44
N ALA A 86 31.50 -35.96 -4.58
CA ALA A 86 31.65 -36.97 -3.54
C ALA A 86 31.62 -38.42 -4.07
N GLY A 87 31.42 -38.62 -5.38
CA GLY A 87 31.45 -39.93 -6.04
C GLY A 87 30.07 -40.53 -6.35
N ASP A 88 28.97 -39.80 -6.13
CA ASP A 88 27.62 -40.27 -6.48
C ASP A 88 27.28 -40.00 -7.95
N ALA A 89 27.69 -40.94 -8.82
CA ALA A 89 27.45 -40.85 -10.26
C ALA A 89 25.95 -40.84 -10.65
N ASN A 90 25.07 -41.35 -9.80
CA ASN A 90 23.63 -41.37 -10.08
C ASN A 90 23.01 -39.96 -10.06
N SER A 91 23.66 -39.01 -9.37
CA SER A 91 23.20 -37.63 -9.28
C SER A 91 23.45 -36.79 -10.54
N VAL A 92 24.25 -37.27 -11.51
CA VAL A 92 24.68 -36.48 -12.69
C VAL A 92 23.51 -36.02 -13.54
N GLU A 93 22.53 -36.88 -13.83
CA GLU A 93 21.39 -36.49 -14.66
C GLU A 93 20.51 -35.45 -13.95
N THR A 94 20.22 -35.65 -12.65
CA THR A 94 19.47 -34.67 -11.86
C THR A 94 20.24 -33.35 -11.72
N MET A 95 21.57 -33.39 -11.60
CA MET A 95 22.43 -32.21 -11.61
C MET A 95 22.25 -31.41 -12.90
N ASN A 96 22.30 -32.08 -14.07
CA ASN A 96 22.08 -31.44 -15.37
C ASN A 96 20.66 -30.90 -15.51
N GLN A 97 19.65 -31.59 -14.96
CA GLN A 97 18.27 -31.12 -14.94
C GLN A 97 18.12 -29.83 -14.11
N SER A 98 18.69 -29.80 -12.90
CA SER A 98 18.67 -28.59 -12.07
C SER A 98 19.40 -27.41 -12.73
N ALA A 99 20.47 -27.68 -13.50
CA ALA A 99 21.16 -26.63 -14.24
C ALA A 99 20.26 -26.00 -15.32
N ARG A 100 19.54 -26.84 -16.09
CA ARG A 100 18.56 -26.38 -17.09
C ARG A 100 17.40 -25.63 -16.45
N ALA A 101 16.93 -26.09 -15.29
CA ALA A 101 15.86 -25.41 -14.54
C ALA A 101 16.31 -24.03 -14.04
N ALA A 102 17.54 -23.91 -13.53
CA ALA A 102 18.14 -22.63 -13.17
C ALA A 102 18.31 -21.69 -14.38
N GLU A 103 18.75 -22.21 -15.53
CA GLU A 103 18.82 -21.41 -16.77
C GLU A 103 17.44 -20.87 -17.19
N ASN A 104 16.38 -21.68 -17.11
CA ASN A 104 15.02 -21.24 -17.40
C ASN A 104 14.53 -20.18 -16.39
N ALA A 105 14.79 -20.37 -15.10
CA ALA A 105 14.44 -19.39 -14.08
C ALA A 105 15.20 -18.07 -14.27
N LEU A 106 16.48 -18.13 -14.64
CA LEU A 106 17.28 -16.95 -14.95
C LEU A 106 16.79 -16.22 -16.20
N ALA A 107 16.32 -16.95 -17.22
CA ALA A 107 15.69 -16.36 -18.40
C ALA A 107 14.41 -15.58 -18.02
N ALA A 108 13.60 -16.10 -17.09
CA ALA A 108 12.43 -15.37 -16.57
C ALA A 108 12.82 -14.09 -15.83
N ILE A 109 13.92 -14.12 -15.05
CA ILE A 109 14.49 -12.91 -14.43
C ILE A 109 14.93 -11.90 -15.50
N ASN A 110 15.58 -12.36 -16.57
CA ASN A 110 16.00 -11.50 -17.68
C ASN A 110 14.81 -10.83 -18.39
N GLU A 111 13.71 -11.56 -18.60
CA GLU A 111 12.47 -10.98 -19.17
C GLU A 111 11.85 -9.94 -18.23
N MET A 112 11.83 -10.22 -16.92
CA MET A 112 11.36 -9.28 -15.92
C MET A 112 12.23 -8.01 -15.87
N ASP A 113 13.55 -8.16 -15.86
CA ASP A 113 14.51 -7.05 -15.84
C ASP A 113 14.48 -6.22 -17.13
N ALA A 114 14.21 -6.84 -18.28
CA ALA A 114 14.03 -6.11 -19.54
C ALA A 114 12.87 -5.11 -19.45
N ARG A 115 11.79 -5.46 -18.73
CA ARG A 115 10.61 -4.61 -18.53
C ARG A 115 10.81 -3.58 -17.42
N HIS A 116 11.34 -3.99 -16.26
CA HIS A 116 11.35 -3.17 -15.04
C HIS A 116 12.75 -2.77 -14.54
N GLY A 117 13.82 -3.31 -15.12
CA GLY A 117 15.16 -3.22 -14.55
C GLY A 117 15.76 -1.82 -14.49
N SER A 118 15.36 -0.90 -15.38
CA SER A 118 15.75 0.51 -15.26
C SER A 118 15.09 1.20 -14.08
N ARG A 119 13.82 0.87 -13.81
CA ARG A 119 13.04 1.44 -12.72
C ARG A 119 13.57 0.95 -11.36
N PHE A 120 13.91 -0.34 -11.27
CA PHE A 120 14.44 -0.93 -10.03
C PHE A 120 15.96 -0.82 -9.90
N GLY A 121 16.70 -0.43 -10.93
CA GLY A 121 18.16 -0.34 -10.89
C GLY A 121 18.85 -1.70 -10.76
N THR A 122 18.29 -2.73 -11.39
CA THR A 122 18.69 -4.13 -11.23
C THR A 122 19.58 -4.68 -12.35
N ARG A 123 19.78 -3.91 -13.43
CA ARG A 123 20.51 -4.35 -14.64
C ARG A 123 21.90 -4.91 -14.36
N ASP A 124 22.69 -4.25 -13.53
CA ASP A 124 24.05 -4.69 -13.23
C ASP A 124 24.06 -5.99 -12.40
N LEU A 125 23.10 -6.13 -11.47
CA LEU A 125 22.93 -7.34 -10.68
C LEU A 125 22.49 -8.52 -11.57
N VAL A 126 21.55 -8.30 -12.48
CA VAL A 126 21.08 -9.34 -13.41
C VAL A 126 22.19 -9.73 -14.40
N ALA A 127 22.99 -8.77 -14.90
CA ALA A 127 24.16 -9.06 -15.71
C ALA A 127 25.18 -9.93 -14.94
N PHE A 128 25.43 -9.61 -13.67
CA PHE A 128 26.28 -10.41 -12.78
C PHE A 128 25.74 -11.84 -12.62
N LEU A 129 24.43 -12.03 -12.40
CA LEU A 129 23.82 -13.36 -12.30
C LEU A 129 24.07 -14.21 -13.56
N ASN A 130 23.92 -13.62 -14.74
CA ASN A 130 24.17 -14.32 -16.02
C ASN A 130 25.62 -14.73 -16.17
N GLN A 131 26.56 -13.84 -15.85
CA GLN A 131 27.99 -14.11 -15.92
C GLN A 131 28.39 -15.22 -14.93
N GLU A 132 28.01 -15.08 -13.67
CA GLU A 132 28.42 -16.01 -12.62
C GLU A 132 27.76 -17.38 -12.76
N TRP A 133 26.48 -17.44 -13.16
CA TRP A 133 25.84 -18.73 -13.42
C TRP A 133 26.53 -19.52 -14.54
N ALA A 134 26.98 -18.84 -15.61
CA ALA A 134 27.73 -19.47 -16.70
C ALA A 134 29.05 -20.10 -16.21
N ASN A 135 29.69 -19.50 -15.21
CA ASN A 135 30.91 -20.03 -14.58
C ASN A 135 30.62 -21.20 -13.63
N VAL A 136 29.52 -21.12 -12.88
CA VAL A 136 29.21 -22.04 -11.78
C VAL A 136 28.58 -23.35 -12.28
N LYS A 137 27.74 -23.31 -13.32
CA LYS A 137 26.93 -24.46 -13.78
C LYS A 137 27.71 -25.72 -14.20
N ASN A 138 28.97 -25.54 -14.59
CA ASN A 138 29.86 -26.62 -15.03
C ASN A 138 31.04 -26.81 -14.07
N SER A 139 30.86 -26.47 -12.79
CA SER A 139 31.93 -26.60 -11.79
C SER A 139 32.37 -28.06 -11.64
N THR A 140 33.58 -28.36 -12.12
CA THR A 140 34.26 -29.66 -11.97
C THR A 140 35.40 -29.60 -10.95
N SER A 141 35.51 -28.47 -10.24
CA SER A 141 36.51 -28.22 -9.20
C SER A 141 36.22 -29.03 -7.93
N SER A 142 37.04 -28.85 -6.88
CA SER A 142 36.81 -29.52 -5.59
C SER A 142 35.45 -29.16 -4.97
N PRO A 143 34.86 -30.01 -4.10
CA PRO A 143 33.62 -29.70 -3.39
C PRO A 143 33.64 -28.33 -2.70
N GLU A 144 34.75 -27.97 -2.08
CA GLU A 144 34.93 -26.69 -1.40
C GLU A 144 34.88 -25.51 -2.37
N THR A 145 35.60 -25.59 -3.50
CA THR A 145 35.62 -24.55 -4.53
C THR A 145 34.25 -24.39 -5.20
N ALA A 146 33.59 -25.51 -5.53
CA ALA A 146 32.27 -25.50 -6.11
C ALA A 146 31.25 -24.89 -5.13
N ASN A 147 31.27 -25.28 -3.86
CA ASN A 147 30.40 -24.73 -2.82
C ASN A 147 30.58 -23.22 -2.66
N ALA A 148 31.83 -22.75 -2.59
CA ALA A 148 32.16 -21.33 -2.47
C ALA A 148 31.64 -20.51 -3.66
N ALA A 149 31.78 -21.01 -4.89
CA ALA A 149 31.33 -20.31 -6.09
C ALA A 149 29.79 -20.16 -6.13
N HIS A 150 29.04 -21.20 -5.75
CA HIS A 150 27.59 -21.12 -5.63
C HIS A 150 27.15 -20.17 -4.50
N THR A 151 27.81 -20.23 -3.34
CA THR A 151 27.53 -19.33 -2.23
C THR A 151 27.77 -17.87 -2.63
N ARG A 152 28.82 -17.59 -3.39
CA ARG A 152 29.10 -16.26 -3.94
C ARG A 152 27.98 -15.75 -4.83
N LEU A 153 27.51 -16.56 -5.78
CA LEU A 153 26.38 -16.20 -6.66
C LEU A 153 25.13 -15.81 -5.86
N ILE A 154 24.85 -16.54 -4.77
CA ILE A 154 23.70 -16.26 -3.89
C ILE A 154 23.93 -14.97 -3.08
N GLN A 155 25.07 -14.83 -2.42
CA GLN A 155 25.34 -13.74 -1.48
C GLN A 155 25.63 -12.40 -2.17
N GLU A 156 26.35 -12.41 -3.30
CA GLU A 156 26.74 -11.20 -4.04
C GLU A 156 25.77 -10.85 -5.18
N GLY A 157 24.94 -11.79 -5.61
CA GLY A 157 23.99 -11.60 -6.71
C GLY A 157 22.53 -11.64 -6.26
N ILE A 158 22.06 -12.81 -5.83
CA ILE A 158 20.62 -13.06 -5.61
C ILE A 158 20.08 -12.25 -4.42
N PHE A 159 20.74 -12.27 -3.26
CA PHE A 159 20.28 -11.51 -2.10
C PHE A 159 20.29 -9.99 -2.31
N PRO A 160 21.34 -9.39 -2.90
CA PRO A 160 21.31 -7.99 -3.29
C PRO A 160 20.21 -7.65 -4.29
N LEU A 161 19.91 -8.54 -5.24
CA LEU A 161 18.79 -8.35 -6.18
C LEU A 161 17.44 -8.30 -5.44
N LEU A 162 17.17 -9.28 -4.57
CA LEU A 162 15.94 -9.30 -3.76
C LEU A 162 15.81 -8.04 -2.90
N SER A 163 16.89 -7.64 -2.21
CA SER A 163 16.90 -6.44 -1.36
C SER A 163 16.71 -5.15 -2.17
N THR A 164 17.35 -5.04 -3.34
CA THR A 164 17.22 -3.88 -4.23
C THR A 164 15.78 -3.75 -4.73
N VAL A 165 15.19 -4.84 -5.19
CA VAL A 165 13.79 -4.86 -5.63
C VAL A 165 12.87 -4.45 -4.48
N ALA A 166 12.98 -5.09 -3.31
CA ALA A 166 12.12 -4.81 -2.16
C ALA A 166 12.21 -3.34 -1.69
N LEU A 167 13.40 -2.74 -1.77
CA LEU A 167 13.59 -1.33 -1.44
C LEU A 167 13.02 -0.40 -2.52
N ARG A 168 13.31 -0.67 -3.80
CA ARG A 168 12.98 0.21 -4.93
C ARG A 168 11.51 0.12 -5.35
N SER A 169 10.85 -0.97 -5.02
CA SER A 169 9.40 -1.12 -5.15
C SER A 169 8.63 -0.56 -3.95
N GLU A 170 9.33 -0.04 -2.93
CA GLU A 170 8.75 0.47 -1.69
C GLU A 170 8.02 -0.58 -0.84
N LEU A 171 8.17 -1.87 -1.15
CA LEU A 171 7.57 -2.98 -0.38
C LEU A 171 7.95 -2.89 1.12
N VAL A 172 9.22 -2.61 1.42
CA VAL A 172 9.68 -2.47 2.81
C VAL A 172 9.13 -1.23 3.53
N LEU A 173 8.54 -0.30 2.80
CA LEU A 173 7.92 0.93 3.31
C LEU A 173 6.40 0.81 3.48
N ASP A 174 5.84 -0.40 3.33
CA ASP A 174 4.41 -0.62 3.47
C ASP A 174 3.90 -0.08 4.82
N PRO A 175 2.85 0.77 4.82
CA PRO A 175 2.38 1.45 6.02
C PRO A 175 1.73 0.49 7.03
N ASP A 176 1.10 -0.58 6.56
CA ASP A 176 0.34 -1.50 7.38
C ASP A 176 1.28 -2.53 8.04
N LEU A 177 1.05 -2.78 9.33
CA LEU A 177 1.96 -3.60 10.15
C LEU A 177 1.93 -5.08 9.74
N ASP A 178 0.77 -5.60 9.41
CA ASP A 178 0.54 -6.99 9.05
C ASP A 178 1.20 -7.33 7.70
N THR A 179 0.93 -6.56 6.65
CA THR A 179 1.57 -6.66 5.33
C THR A 179 3.09 -6.47 5.44
N ARG A 180 3.56 -5.44 6.15
CA ARG A 180 5.00 -5.20 6.31
C ARG A 180 5.73 -6.38 6.95
N ASN A 181 5.14 -7.00 7.96
CA ASN A 181 5.72 -8.19 8.59
C ASN A 181 5.81 -9.38 7.61
N VAL A 182 4.77 -9.60 6.78
CA VAL A 182 4.80 -10.62 5.72
C VAL A 182 5.86 -10.30 4.67
N ILE A 183 6.00 -9.04 4.26
CA ILE A 183 7.00 -8.60 3.29
C ILE A 183 8.43 -8.88 3.80
N ILE A 184 8.74 -8.51 5.06
CA ILE A 184 10.08 -8.76 5.64
C ILE A 184 10.32 -10.27 5.76
N ALA A 185 9.30 -11.04 6.16
CA ALA A 185 9.37 -12.50 6.20
C ALA A 185 9.79 -13.10 4.85
N LEU A 186 9.20 -12.64 3.74
CA LEU A 186 9.47 -13.16 2.40
C LEU A 186 10.77 -12.64 1.78
N THR A 187 11.11 -11.38 2.01
CA THR A 187 12.21 -10.72 1.31
C THR A 187 13.54 -10.82 2.06
N GLU A 188 13.51 -11.08 3.37
CA GLU A 188 14.72 -11.14 4.20
C GLU A 188 14.88 -12.49 4.91
N SER A 189 13.88 -12.91 5.69
CA SER A 189 14.02 -14.08 6.58
C SER A 189 13.97 -15.39 5.80
N LEU A 190 13.02 -15.54 4.88
CA LEU A 190 12.80 -16.77 4.11
C LEU A 190 13.99 -17.12 3.21
N PRO A 191 14.57 -16.22 2.38
CA PRO A 191 15.70 -16.55 1.52
C PRO A 191 16.95 -16.95 2.30
N ARG A 192 17.19 -16.31 3.45
CA ARG A 192 18.32 -16.63 4.34
C ARG A 192 18.12 -17.97 5.05
N LEU A 193 16.89 -18.26 5.47
CA LEU A 193 16.53 -19.55 6.04
C LEU A 193 16.75 -20.69 5.03
N THR A 194 16.21 -20.56 3.81
CA THR A 194 16.34 -21.61 2.79
C THR A 194 17.79 -21.80 2.37
N GLU A 195 18.59 -20.73 2.37
CA GLU A 195 20.03 -20.83 2.15
C GLU A 195 20.75 -21.61 3.24
N ALA A 196 20.51 -21.27 4.51
CA ALA A 196 21.11 -22.01 5.63
C ALA A 196 20.71 -23.49 5.62
N LEU A 197 19.42 -23.79 5.38
CA LEU A 197 18.92 -25.17 5.22
C LEU A 197 19.60 -25.90 4.07
N SER A 198 19.81 -25.23 2.94
CA SER A 198 20.42 -25.85 1.76
C SER A 198 21.92 -26.12 1.96
N LEU A 199 22.63 -25.29 2.74
CA LEU A 199 24.02 -25.55 3.15
C LEU A 199 24.13 -26.74 4.11
N VAL A 200 23.19 -26.85 5.08
CA VAL A 200 23.09 -28.03 5.95
C VAL A 200 22.84 -29.29 5.12
N ARG A 201 21.88 -29.23 4.18
CA ARG A 201 21.55 -30.33 3.27
C ARG A 201 22.74 -30.76 2.43
N ALA A 202 23.36 -29.84 1.70
CA ALA A 202 24.45 -30.15 0.78
C ALA A 202 25.66 -30.75 1.51
N THR A 203 26.13 -30.08 2.56
CA THR A 203 27.33 -30.48 3.31
C THR A 203 27.06 -31.73 4.16
N GLY A 204 25.84 -31.89 4.68
CA GLY A 204 25.44 -33.07 5.43
C GLY A 204 25.36 -34.31 4.54
N THR A 205 24.78 -34.19 3.34
CA THR A 205 24.77 -35.27 2.35
C THR A 205 26.19 -35.63 1.91
N GLU A 206 27.02 -34.64 1.57
CA GLU A 206 28.44 -34.87 1.22
C GLU A 206 29.19 -35.60 2.35
N THR A 207 28.97 -35.20 3.60
CA THR A 207 29.59 -35.84 4.77
C THR A 207 29.13 -37.29 4.93
N LEU A 208 27.84 -37.58 4.75
CA LEU A 208 27.30 -38.94 4.80
C LEU A 208 27.88 -39.86 3.72
N ILE A 209 28.14 -39.32 2.53
CA ILE A 209 28.74 -40.07 1.40
C ILE A 209 30.24 -40.29 1.64
N THR A 210 31.00 -39.21 1.86
CA THR A 210 32.47 -39.26 1.92
C THR A 210 33.01 -39.89 3.21
N ARG A 211 32.20 -39.92 4.28
CA ARG A 211 32.58 -40.46 5.60
C ARG A 211 31.75 -41.69 5.98
N ALA A 212 31.24 -42.44 5.01
CA ALA A 212 30.51 -43.68 5.29
C ALA A 212 31.35 -44.62 6.18
N ASN A 213 30.74 -45.16 7.24
CA ASN A 213 31.36 -45.98 8.29
C ASN A 213 32.43 -45.28 9.14
N LEU A 214 32.54 -43.95 9.05
CA LEU A 214 33.43 -43.12 9.86
C LEU A 214 32.60 -42.10 10.66
N THR A 215 33.24 -41.42 11.60
CA THR A 215 32.68 -40.20 12.21
C THR A 215 32.89 -38.99 11.31
N ALA A 216 31.96 -38.03 11.35
CA ALA A 216 32.22 -36.68 10.86
C ALA A 216 33.42 -36.06 11.60
N THR A 217 34.24 -35.27 10.91
CA THR A 217 35.30 -34.48 11.58
C THR A 217 34.72 -33.40 12.47
N ASP A 218 35.54 -32.91 13.39
CA ASP A 218 35.21 -31.73 14.18
C ASP A 218 34.92 -30.52 13.30
N GLN A 219 35.68 -30.30 12.21
CA GLN A 219 35.41 -29.22 11.26
C GLN A 219 34.03 -29.35 10.60
N GLN A 220 33.65 -30.54 10.12
CA GLN A 220 32.34 -30.79 9.52
C GLN A 220 31.21 -30.61 10.54
N LYS A 221 31.40 -31.14 11.76
CA LYS A 221 30.43 -30.98 12.86
C LYS A 221 30.24 -29.51 13.23
N MET A 222 31.33 -28.76 13.37
CA MET A 222 31.29 -27.33 13.68
C MET A 222 30.57 -26.53 12.59
N PHE A 223 30.91 -26.78 11.31
CA PHE A 223 30.24 -26.12 10.20
C PHE A 223 28.74 -26.41 10.16
N LEU A 224 28.35 -27.69 10.25
CA LEU A 224 26.94 -28.09 10.24
C LEU A 224 26.18 -27.55 11.45
N ALA A 225 26.79 -27.56 12.64
CA ALA A 225 26.19 -27.00 13.85
C ALA A 225 25.99 -25.47 13.73
N ALA A 226 26.96 -24.75 13.16
CA ALA A 226 26.85 -23.32 12.90
C ALA A 226 25.73 -23.01 11.90
N GLN A 227 25.68 -23.73 10.78
CA GLN A 227 24.62 -23.55 9.78
C GLN A 227 23.23 -23.92 10.32
N LEU A 228 23.15 -24.94 11.18
CA LEU A 228 21.91 -25.30 11.85
C LEU A 228 21.45 -24.22 12.84
N ALA A 229 22.38 -23.58 13.56
CA ALA A 229 22.08 -22.46 14.45
C ALA A 229 21.61 -21.23 13.67
N ILE A 230 22.27 -20.88 12.56
CA ILE A 230 21.86 -19.80 11.65
C ILE A 230 20.46 -20.07 11.08
N ALA A 231 20.21 -21.30 10.63
CA ALA A 231 18.89 -21.70 10.16
C ALA A 231 17.83 -21.55 11.27
N ALA A 232 18.14 -21.93 12.51
CA ALA A 232 17.22 -21.79 13.64
C ALA A 232 16.93 -20.31 13.97
N GLU A 233 17.93 -19.43 13.87
CA GLU A 233 17.75 -17.99 14.08
C GLU A 233 16.82 -17.38 13.03
N HIS A 234 17.08 -17.62 11.74
CA HIS A 234 16.23 -17.14 10.65
C HIS A 234 14.83 -17.75 10.69
N ALA A 235 14.71 -19.01 11.08
CA ALA A 235 13.43 -19.66 11.31
C ALA A 235 12.63 -18.96 12.41
N ALA A 236 13.26 -18.64 13.56
CA ALA A 236 12.60 -17.92 14.63
C ALA A 236 12.21 -16.49 14.23
N ALA A 237 13.02 -15.80 13.42
CA ALA A 237 12.68 -14.49 12.87
C ALA A 237 11.47 -14.57 11.93
N LEU A 238 11.47 -15.55 11.01
CA LEU A 238 10.36 -15.82 10.09
C LEU A 238 9.07 -16.12 10.85
N ASP A 239 9.14 -17.04 11.83
CA ASP A 239 7.99 -17.45 12.64
C ASP A 239 7.43 -16.24 13.42
N ARG A 240 8.29 -15.39 14.02
CA ARG A 240 7.82 -14.17 14.72
C ARG A 240 7.13 -13.17 13.80
N GLN A 241 7.70 -12.91 12.62
CA GLN A 241 7.14 -11.96 11.64
C GLN A 241 5.77 -12.44 11.14
N LEU A 242 5.67 -13.71 10.73
CA LEU A 242 4.41 -14.25 10.24
C LEU A 242 3.36 -14.35 11.34
N GLN A 243 3.73 -14.72 12.57
CA GLN A 243 2.79 -14.75 13.69
C GLN A 243 2.26 -13.35 14.04
N ALA A 244 3.10 -12.31 14.01
CA ALA A 244 2.64 -10.94 14.24
C ALA A 244 1.62 -10.47 13.18
N ALA A 245 1.80 -10.89 11.92
CA ALA A 245 0.84 -10.59 10.85
C ALA A 245 -0.46 -11.39 10.99
N ILE A 246 -0.35 -12.66 11.37
CA ILE A 246 -1.49 -13.59 11.53
C ILE A 246 -2.36 -13.22 12.73
N SER A 247 -1.78 -12.75 13.84
CA SER A 247 -2.53 -12.43 15.07
C SER A 247 -3.43 -11.20 14.94
N GLU A 248 -3.11 -10.29 14.03
CA GLU A 248 -3.83 -9.04 13.82
C GLU A 248 -4.86 -9.12 12.67
N ASN A 249 -4.81 -10.18 11.84
CA ASN A 249 -5.61 -10.28 10.63
C ASN A 249 -6.13 -11.71 10.38
N GLU A 250 -7.44 -11.92 10.62
CA GLU A 250 -8.10 -13.22 10.46
C GLU A 250 -8.00 -13.78 9.03
N LYS A 251 -7.98 -12.92 8.00
CA LYS A 251 -7.82 -13.36 6.62
C LYS A 251 -6.41 -13.90 6.39
N PHE A 252 -5.40 -13.27 7.00
CA PHE A 252 -4.02 -13.73 6.91
C PHE A 252 -3.87 -15.07 7.63
N ALA A 253 -4.51 -15.23 8.79
CA ALA A 253 -4.57 -16.52 9.49
C ALA A 253 -5.15 -17.64 8.61
N ALA A 254 -6.26 -17.38 7.90
CA ALA A 254 -6.87 -18.38 7.04
C ALA A 254 -5.95 -18.87 5.91
N THR A 255 -5.17 -17.96 5.31
CA THR A 255 -4.32 -18.27 4.14
C THR A 255 -2.91 -18.73 4.52
N LEU A 256 -2.27 -18.11 5.51
CA LEU A 256 -0.86 -18.34 5.84
C LEU A 256 -0.64 -19.49 6.83
N ASP A 257 -1.52 -19.63 7.83
CA ASP A 257 -1.29 -20.49 8.99
C ASP A 257 -1.09 -21.98 8.62
N PRO A 258 -1.82 -22.56 7.64
CA PRO A 258 -1.56 -23.92 7.17
C PRO A 258 -0.15 -24.10 6.57
N ALA A 259 0.31 -23.13 5.78
CA ALA A 259 1.62 -23.16 5.15
C ALA A 259 2.75 -22.98 6.19
N VAL A 260 2.56 -22.06 7.16
CA VAL A 260 3.49 -21.82 8.29
C VAL A 260 3.69 -23.09 9.11
N ARG A 261 2.60 -23.76 9.52
CA ARG A 261 2.68 -24.99 10.32
C ARG A 261 3.38 -26.12 9.57
N ARG A 262 3.10 -26.27 8.27
CA ARG A 262 3.74 -27.28 7.42
C ARG A 262 5.25 -27.02 7.32
N ALA A 263 5.64 -25.79 6.99
CA ALA A 263 7.05 -25.41 6.90
C ALA A 263 7.79 -25.63 8.22
N ALA A 264 7.18 -25.23 9.36
CA ALA A 264 7.76 -25.42 10.69
C ALA A 264 7.95 -26.90 11.05
N THR A 265 6.96 -27.75 10.75
CA THR A 265 7.01 -29.19 11.05
C THR A 265 8.11 -29.90 10.25
N THR A 266 8.18 -29.66 8.94
CA THR A 266 9.20 -30.26 8.07
C THR A 266 10.60 -29.78 8.46
N ARG A 267 10.74 -28.49 8.76
CA ARG A 267 12.00 -27.90 9.25
C ARG A 267 12.46 -28.53 10.56
N SER A 268 11.59 -28.69 11.55
CA SER A 268 11.93 -29.37 12.81
C SER A 268 12.41 -30.80 12.56
N THR A 269 11.71 -31.53 11.68
CA THR A 269 12.07 -32.91 11.31
C THR A 269 13.47 -32.96 10.69
N PHE A 270 13.80 -32.02 9.79
CA PHE A 270 15.13 -31.97 9.18
C PHE A 270 16.23 -31.56 10.18
N PHE A 271 15.94 -30.65 11.12
CA PHE A 271 16.85 -30.29 12.20
C PHE A 271 17.19 -31.50 13.08
N ASP A 272 16.18 -32.28 13.47
CA ASP A 272 16.37 -33.49 14.27
C ASP A 272 17.11 -34.58 13.49
N MET A 273 16.81 -34.73 12.20
CA MET A 273 17.56 -35.63 11.32
C MET A 273 19.04 -35.25 11.24
N THR A 274 19.36 -33.95 11.13
CA THR A 274 20.75 -33.46 11.11
C THR A 274 21.49 -33.79 12.40
N ARG A 275 20.86 -33.54 13.56
CA ARG A 275 21.44 -33.89 14.86
C ARG A 275 21.67 -35.39 14.99
N ASN A 276 20.66 -36.18 14.64
CA ASN A 276 20.64 -37.61 14.93
C ASN A 276 21.37 -38.48 13.89
N GLN A 277 21.54 -38.02 12.66
CA GLN A 277 22.16 -38.81 11.58
C GLN A 277 23.54 -38.31 11.17
N VAL A 278 23.90 -37.06 11.50
CA VAL A 278 25.18 -36.48 11.08
C VAL A 278 26.04 -36.01 12.25
N LEU A 279 25.46 -35.29 13.22
CA LEU A 279 26.24 -34.69 14.31
C LEU A 279 26.54 -35.67 15.46
N ALA A 280 25.54 -36.42 15.91
CA ALA A 280 25.61 -37.30 17.07
C ALA A 280 26.15 -38.73 16.82
N PRO A 281 25.92 -39.38 15.66
CA PRO A 281 26.32 -40.78 15.48
C PRO A 281 27.81 -41.05 15.64
N GLY A 282 28.11 -42.23 16.20
CA GLY A 282 29.46 -42.78 16.23
C GLY A 282 29.95 -43.27 14.86
N ASN A 283 29.06 -43.75 13.99
CA ASN A 283 29.38 -44.11 12.60
C ASN A 283 28.28 -43.60 11.68
N LEU A 284 28.69 -42.95 10.58
CA LEU A 284 27.79 -42.42 9.57
C LEU A 284 27.37 -43.51 8.57
N SER A 285 26.12 -43.47 8.14
CA SER A 285 25.60 -44.39 7.11
C SER A 285 25.50 -43.69 5.76
N GLY A 286 26.25 -44.18 4.77
CA GLY A 286 26.13 -43.71 3.38
C GLY A 286 24.72 -43.92 2.80
N THR A 287 23.98 -44.93 3.25
CA THR A 287 22.60 -45.16 2.80
C THR A 287 21.60 -44.12 3.32
N ALA A 288 21.96 -43.36 4.36
CA ALA A 288 21.14 -42.26 4.87
C ALA A 288 21.26 -40.99 4.01
N ALA A 289 22.30 -40.88 3.16
CA ALA A 289 22.57 -39.69 2.36
C ALA A 289 21.38 -39.28 1.47
N GLU A 290 20.70 -40.28 0.89
CA GLU A 290 19.56 -40.05 0.01
C GLU A 290 18.35 -39.50 0.77
N GLY A 291 17.95 -40.16 1.86
CA GLY A 291 16.87 -39.69 2.72
C GLY A 291 17.15 -38.31 3.32
N PHE A 292 18.41 -38.06 3.72
CA PHE A 292 18.84 -36.77 4.24
C PHE A 292 18.72 -35.65 3.19
N PHE A 293 19.16 -35.92 1.95
CA PHE A 293 19.06 -34.97 0.85
C PHE A 293 17.61 -34.62 0.52
N TYR A 294 16.73 -35.63 0.45
CA TYR A 294 15.30 -35.43 0.20
C TYR A 294 14.59 -34.69 1.34
N MET A 295 14.88 -35.03 2.59
CA MET A 295 14.27 -34.35 3.74
C MET A 295 14.67 -32.87 3.80
N GLY A 296 15.95 -32.57 3.55
CA GLY A 296 16.42 -31.18 3.45
C GLY A 296 15.76 -30.44 2.29
N GLY A 297 15.62 -31.09 1.13
CA GLY A 297 14.89 -30.54 -0.02
C GLY A 297 13.43 -30.24 0.32
N SER A 298 12.74 -31.16 0.97
CA SER A 298 11.36 -30.98 1.41
C SER A 298 11.20 -29.82 2.41
N SER A 299 12.15 -29.64 3.32
CA SER A 299 12.17 -28.50 4.25
C SER A 299 12.32 -27.17 3.52
N ILE A 300 13.13 -27.11 2.47
CA ILE A 300 13.31 -25.91 1.64
C ILE A 300 12.05 -25.66 0.80
N ASP A 301 11.51 -26.69 0.18
CA ASP A 301 10.33 -26.61 -0.69
C ASP A 301 9.09 -26.15 0.08
N THR A 302 8.83 -26.72 1.26
CA THR A 302 7.71 -26.30 2.11
C THR A 302 7.90 -24.88 2.65
N SER A 303 9.14 -24.44 2.87
CA SER A 303 9.44 -23.04 3.20
C SER A 303 9.16 -22.13 2.01
N ASN A 304 9.56 -22.50 0.79
CA ASN A 304 9.28 -21.74 -0.42
C ASN A 304 7.78 -21.71 -0.77
N GLN A 305 6.98 -22.71 -0.38
CA GLN A 305 5.52 -22.67 -0.51
C GLN A 305 4.86 -21.53 0.28
N LEU A 306 5.54 -20.99 1.31
CA LEU A 306 5.07 -19.78 2.01
C LEU A 306 4.97 -18.58 1.06
N LEU A 307 5.84 -18.51 0.05
CA LEU A 307 5.82 -17.42 -0.92
C LEU A 307 4.48 -17.34 -1.64
N ALA A 308 3.95 -18.45 -2.14
CA ALA A 308 2.68 -18.44 -2.87
C ALA A 308 1.51 -17.96 -2.00
N ALA A 309 1.40 -18.50 -0.78
CA ALA A 309 0.35 -18.09 0.17
C ALA A 309 0.49 -16.61 0.59
N ALA A 310 1.73 -16.15 0.77
CA ALA A 310 2.00 -14.78 1.14
C ALA A 310 1.80 -13.80 -0.02
N GLN A 311 2.07 -14.21 -1.26
CA GLN A 311 1.75 -13.41 -2.43
C GLN A 311 0.24 -13.21 -2.59
N GLU A 312 -0.54 -14.29 -2.45
CA GLU A 312 -2.00 -14.21 -2.47
C GLU A 312 -2.50 -13.24 -1.40
N THR A 313 -1.97 -13.37 -0.18
CA THR A 313 -2.33 -12.53 0.97
C THR A 313 -1.99 -11.06 0.75
N LEU A 314 -0.77 -10.76 0.30
CA LEU A 314 -0.29 -9.40 0.06
C LEU A 314 -1.02 -8.73 -1.10
N ASN A 315 -1.18 -9.42 -2.24
CA ASN A 315 -1.91 -8.88 -3.39
C ASN A 315 -3.35 -8.53 -3.03
N ALA A 316 -4.03 -9.40 -2.28
CA ALA A 316 -5.38 -9.13 -1.79
C ALA A 316 -5.42 -7.91 -0.85
N ALA A 317 -4.40 -7.72 0.00
CA ALA A 317 -4.31 -6.56 0.89
C ALA A 317 -4.06 -5.26 0.11
N PHE A 318 -3.14 -5.26 -0.87
CA PHE A 318 -2.87 -4.09 -1.72
C PHE A 318 -4.11 -3.67 -2.52
N ASP A 319 -4.81 -4.65 -3.10
CA ASP A 319 -6.03 -4.41 -3.87
C ASP A 319 -7.16 -3.87 -2.99
N GLN A 320 -7.32 -4.43 -1.78
CA GLN A 320 -8.29 -3.95 -0.79
C GLN A 320 -7.97 -2.51 -0.38
N ARG A 321 -6.72 -2.18 -0.07
CA ARG A 321 -6.28 -0.81 0.30
C ARG A 321 -6.60 0.18 -0.82
N ALA A 322 -6.30 -0.17 -2.07
CA ALA A 322 -6.62 0.66 -3.23
C ALA A 322 -8.14 0.83 -3.46
N ALA A 323 -8.93 -0.21 -3.17
CA ALA A 323 -10.39 -0.17 -3.25
C ALA A 323 -11.00 0.71 -2.14
N ASP A 324 -10.49 0.60 -0.91
CA ASP A 324 -10.94 1.38 0.24
C ASP A 324 -10.66 2.87 0.04
N ALA A 325 -9.47 3.23 -0.45
CA ALA A 325 -9.15 4.61 -0.82
C ALA A 325 -10.11 5.17 -1.89
N ARG A 326 -10.51 4.33 -2.87
CA ARG A 326 -11.50 4.71 -3.89
C ARG A 326 -12.90 4.88 -3.31
N GLN A 327 -13.32 3.99 -2.42
CA GLN A 327 -14.62 4.10 -1.76
C GLN A 327 -14.70 5.33 -0.87
N GLN A 328 -13.66 5.63 -0.09
CA GLN A 328 -13.57 6.83 0.73
C GLN A 328 -13.65 8.10 -0.14
N PHE A 329 -12.96 8.13 -1.27
CA PHE A 329 -13.06 9.24 -2.22
C PHE A 329 -14.52 9.46 -2.69
N TYR A 330 -15.25 8.41 -3.06
CA TYR A 330 -16.65 8.56 -3.49
C TYR A 330 -17.58 8.97 -2.35
N LEU A 331 -17.37 8.47 -1.14
CA LEU A 331 -18.17 8.85 0.03
C LEU A 331 -17.96 10.33 0.39
N PHE A 332 -16.71 10.78 0.51
CA PHE A 332 -16.40 12.18 0.80
C PHE A 332 -16.79 13.12 -0.36
N GLY A 333 -16.56 12.70 -1.61
CA GLY A 333 -17.00 13.42 -2.81
C GLY A 333 -18.51 13.59 -2.87
N GLY A 334 -19.27 12.53 -2.58
CA GLY A 334 -20.73 12.57 -2.52
C GLY A 334 -21.24 13.48 -1.40
N ALA A 335 -20.66 13.39 -0.20
CA ALA A 335 -21.01 14.25 0.93
C ALA A 335 -20.70 15.73 0.65
N ALA A 336 -19.55 16.03 0.03
CA ALA A 336 -19.17 17.37 -0.38
C ALA A 336 -20.14 17.96 -1.41
N LEU A 337 -20.50 17.17 -2.43
CA LEU A 337 -21.46 17.58 -3.47
C LEU A 337 -22.84 17.85 -2.88
N ALA A 338 -23.32 16.98 -1.98
CA ALA A 338 -24.58 17.17 -1.26
C ALA A 338 -24.56 18.44 -0.40
N GLY A 339 -23.44 18.72 0.28
CA GLY A 339 -23.26 19.94 1.07
C GLY A 339 -23.33 21.22 0.22
N VAL A 340 -22.66 21.25 -0.93
CA VAL A 340 -22.72 22.38 -1.87
C VAL A 340 -24.13 22.55 -2.45
N ALA A 341 -24.79 21.45 -2.83
CA ALA A 341 -26.16 21.48 -3.33
C ALA A 341 -27.14 22.04 -2.28
N LEU A 342 -26.99 21.64 -1.01
CA LEU A 342 -27.79 22.16 0.10
C LEU A 342 -27.52 23.65 0.34
N ALA A 343 -26.26 24.10 0.29
CA ALA A 343 -25.91 25.50 0.42
C ALA A 343 -26.50 26.37 -0.70
N LEU A 344 -26.47 25.88 -1.95
CA LEU A 344 -27.11 26.52 -3.09
C LEU A 344 -28.63 26.57 -2.94
N LEU A 345 -29.25 25.48 -2.50
CA LEU A 345 -30.68 25.42 -2.23
C LEU A 345 -31.08 26.45 -1.17
N LEU A 346 -30.36 26.52 -0.06
CA LEU A 346 -30.60 27.51 1.00
C LEU A 346 -30.40 28.95 0.49
N ALA A 347 -29.38 29.20 -0.32
CA ALA A 347 -29.17 30.51 -0.94
C ALA A 347 -30.35 30.93 -1.84
N VAL A 348 -30.91 29.99 -2.62
CA VAL A 348 -32.11 30.21 -3.44
C VAL A 348 -33.33 30.48 -2.55
N VAL A 349 -33.55 29.67 -1.52
CA VAL A 349 -34.66 29.84 -0.57
C VAL A 349 -34.60 31.20 0.10
N ILE A 350 -33.44 31.60 0.64
CA ILE A 350 -33.24 32.91 1.28
C ILE A 350 -33.44 34.07 0.28
N SER A 351 -32.97 33.91 -0.95
CA SER A 351 -33.16 34.90 -2.01
C SER A 351 -34.65 35.11 -2.33
N MET A 352 -35.43 34.02 -2.38
CA MET A 352 -36.86 34.08 -2.65
C MET A 352 -37.69 34.56 -1.45
N SER A 353 -37.36 34.13 -0.23
CA SER A 353 -38.18 34.39 0.96
C SER A 353 -37.86 35.71 1.67
N ILE A 354 -36.65 36.24 1.50
CA ILE A 354 -36.21 37.47 2.19
C ILE A 354 -35.81 38.54 1.17
N THR A 355 -34.86 38.22 0.29
CA THR A 355 -34.23 39.24 -0.57
C THR A 355 -35.24 39.90 -1.52
N ARG A 356 -36.04 39.09 -2.23
CA ARG A 356 -37.04 39.60 -3.19
C ARG A 356 -38.13 40.43 -2.50
N PRO A 357 -38.81 39.93 -1.43
CA PRO A 357 -39.77 40.72 -0.65
C PRO A 357 -39.22 42.05 -0.11
N VAL A 358 -38.03 42.04 0.48
CA VAL A 358 -37.41 43.26 1.04
C VAL A 358 -37.12 44.27 -0.06
N ARG A 359 -36.61 43.83 -1.21
CA ARG A 359 -36.38 44.69 -2.37
C ARG A 359 -37.68 45.30 -2.88
N HIS A 360 -38.75 44.52 -2.97
CA HIS A 360 -40.07 45.02 -3.36
C HIS A 360 -40.60 46.07 -2.38
N LEU A 361 -40.51 45.84 -1.07
CA LEU A 361 -40.91 46.84 -0.06
C LEU A 361 -40.08 48.13 -0.15
N ALA A 362 -38.79 48.02 -0.42
CA ALA A 362 -37.93 49.19 -0.62
C ALA A 362 -38.35 49.99 -1.86
N GLU A 363 -38.63 49.32 -2.98
CA GLU A 363 -39.13 49.95 -4.21
C GLU A 363 -40.49 50.64 -3.99
N VAL A 364 -41.40 50.02 -3.23
CA VAL A 364 -42.69 50.65 -2.89
C VAL A 364 -42.48 51.87 -1.97
N ALA A 365 -41.61 51.77 -0.95
CA ALA A 365 -41.31 52.89 -0.07
C ALA A 365 -40.74 54.10 -0.83
N ASP A 366 -39.86 53.86 -1.80
CA ASP A 366 -39.29 54.90 -2.66
C ASP A 366 -40.37 55.62 -3.48
N ARG A 367 -41.28 54.85 -4.10
CA ARG A 367 -42.44 55.41 -4.83
C ARG A 367 -43.38 56.23 -3.94
N LEU A 368 -43.65 55.76 -2.72
CA LEU A 368 -44.44 56.52 -1.74
C LEU A 368 -43.79 57.86 -1.40
N SER A 369 -42.44 57.90 -1.31
CA SER A 369 -41.70 59.13 -1.03
C SER A 369 -41.79 60.17 -2.15
N LEU A 370 -41.99 59.71 -3.39
CA LEU A 370 -42.20 60.54 -4.58
C LEU A 370 -43.66 60.99 -4.75
N GLY A 371 -44.56 60.61 -3.83
CA GLY A 371 -45.99 60.96 -3.85
C GLY A 371 -46.87 59.99 -4.63
N GLU A 372 -46.34 58.85 -5.09
CA GLU A 372 -47.12 57.79 -5.75
C GLU A 372 -47.79 56.88 -4.71
N LEU A 373 -49.01 57.25 -4.30
CA LEU A 373 -49.72 56.56 -3.21
C LEU A 373 -50.56 55.34 -3.64
N ASP A 374 -50.50 54.97 -4.92
CA ASP A 374 -51.23 53.83 -5.50
C ASP A 374 -50.36 52.58 -5.72
N ALA A 375 -49.12 52.58 -5.22
CA ALA A 375 -48.26 51.40 -5.27
C ALA A 375 -48.85 50.24 -4.43
N ARG A 376 -48.92 49.03 -5.00
CA ARG A 376 -49.43 47.84 -4.31
C ARG A 376 -48.35 47.20 -3.43
N ILE A 377 -48.75 46.72 -2.25
CA ILE A 377 -47.90 45.98 -1.29
C ILE A 377 -48.45 44.56 -1.17
N ASP A 378 -48.12 43.73 -2.16
CA ASP A 378 -48.65 42.36 -2.31
C ASP A 378 -47.69 41.34 -1.67
N ILE A 379 -47.44 41.50 -0.36
CA ILE A 379 -46.64 40.58 0.44
C ILE A 379 -47.51 40.02 1.56
N GLU A 380 -47.75 38.71 1.48
CA GLU A 380 -48.42 37.91 2.49
C GLU A 380 -47.37 37.01 3.17
N SER A 381 -47.07 37.30 4.43
CA SER A 381 -46.14 36.52 5.24
C SER A 381 -46.41 36.74 6.72
N ASP A 382 -46.22 35.71 7.53
CA ASP A 382 -46.42 35.79 8.99
C ASP A 382 -45.13 36.11 9.76
N ASN A 383 -44.02 36.35 9.05
CA ASN A 383 -42.72 36.65 9.65
C ASN A 383 -42.45 38.17 9.74
N GLU A 384 -41.22 38.54 10.08
CA GLU A 384 -40.77 39.93 10.21
C GLU A 384 -40.98 40.76 8.93
N ILE A 385 -40.87 40.14 7.75
CA ILE A 385 -41.10 40.81 6.46
C ILE A 385 -42.57 41.16 6.28
N GLY A 386 -43.48 40.27 6.68
CA GLY A 386 -44.91 40.55 6.67
C GLY A 386 -45.31 41.67 7.61
N ARG A 387 -44.73 41.70 8.83
CA ARG A 387 -44.93 42.80 9.79
C ARG A 387 -44.42 44.14 9.25
N LEU A 388 -43.34 44.12 8.47
CA LEU A 388 -42.83 45.31 7.79
C LEU A 388 -43.78 45.77 6.67
N ALA A 389 -44.27 44.84 5.85
CA ALA A 389 -45.24 45.12 4.80
C ALA A 389 -46.53 45.75 5.35
N GLU A 390 -47.05 45.21 6.46
CA GLU A 390 -48.21 45.76 7.17
C GLU A 390 -47.96 47.18 7.69
N SER A 391 -46.77 47.41 8.25
CA SER A 391 -46.38 48.73 8.74
C SER A 391 -46.26 49.76 7.61
N LEU A 392 -45.74 49.34 6.44
CA LEU A 392 -45.65 50.16 5.24
C LEU A 392 -47.06 50.48 4.67
N ARG A 393 -47.98 49.49 4.68
CA ARG A 393 -49.40 49.70 4.31
C ARG A 393 -50.07 50.76 5.18
N ARG A 394 -49.93 50.67 6.52
CA ARG A 394 -50.48 51.69 7.43
C ARG A 394 -49.92 53.10 7.17
N MET A 395 -48.64 53.19 6.84
CA MET A 395 -47.98 54.47 6.50
C MET A 395 -48.55 55.05 5.20
N GLN A 396 -48.68 54.23 4.14
CA GLN A 396 -49.29 54.62 2.86
C GLN A 396 -50.71 55.18 3.06
N THR A 397 -51.56 54.50 3.82
CA THR A 397 -52.92 54.98 4.14
C THR A 397 -52.91 56.33 4.84
N SER A 398 -51.99 56.53 5.80
CA SER A 398 -51.88 57.77 6.57
C SER A 398 -51.41 58.95 5.71
N LEU A 399 -50.43 58.74 4.83
CA LEU A 399 -49.95 59.73 3.86
C LEU A 399 -51.04 60.16 2.87
N ARG A 400 -51.82 59.19 2.38
CA ARG A 400 -52.97 59.44 1.49
C ARG A 400 -54.00 60.33 2.15
N ALA A 401 -54.40 60.00 3.38
CA ALA A 401 -55.32 60.82 4.15
C ALA A 401 -54.77 62.24 4.42
N ALA A 402 -53.48 62.40 4.69
CA ALA A 402 -52.86 63.70 4.95
C ALA A 402 -52.86 64.60 3.70
N ILE A 403 -52.50 64.05 2.53
CA ILE A 403 -52.52 64.78 1.25
C ILE A 403 -53.95 65.14 0.84
N GLU A 404 -54.92 64.26 1.03
CA GLU A 404 -56.35 64.53 0.77
C GLU A 404 -56.84 65.72 1.61
N ARG A 405 -56.52 65.75 2.91
CA ARG A 405 -56.86 66.85 3.82
C ARG A 405 -56.21 68.18 3.41
N LEU A 406 -54.95 68.15 2.95
CA LEU A 406 -54.26 69.33 2.45
C LEU A 406 -54.92 69.87 1.16
N ARG A 407 -55.33 68.99 0.24
CA ARG A 407 -56.06 69.37 -0.98
C ARG A 407 -57.42 70.00 -0.66
N GLN A 408 -58.18 69.40 0.26
CA GLN A 408 -59.46 69.95 0.73
C GLN A 408 -59.31 71.34 1.37
N ARG A 409 -58.27 71.54 2.20
CA ARG A 409 -57.98 72.86 2.79
C ARG A 409 -57.59 73.90 1.75
N ARG A 410 -56.80 73.53 0.72
CA ARG A 410 -56.46 74.45 -0.38
C ARG A 410 -57.67 74.84 -1.23
N GLN A 411 -58.65 73.97 -1.40
CA GLN A 411 -59.91 74.27 -2.11
C GLN A 411 -60.90 75.12 -1.32
N GLN A 412 -60.74 75.22 0.00
CA GLN A 412 -61.56 76.09 0.86
C GLN A 412 -60.95 77.49 1.08
N ALA A 413 -59.66 77.65 0.77
CA ALA A 413 -58.91 78.89 0.94
C ALA A 413 -58.67 79.67 -0.38
N ALA A 414 -59.09 79.10 -1.51
CA ALA A 414 -59.20 79.76 -2.82
C ALA A 414 -60.68 79.99 -3.11
#